data_AF-A0A968XL57-F1
#
_entry.id   AF-A0A968XL57-F1
#
_cell.length_a   1.000
_cell.length_b   1.000
_cell.length_c   1.000
_cell.angle_alpha   90.00
_cell.angle_beta   90.00
_cell.angle_gamma   90.00
#
_symmetry.space_group_name_H-M   'P 1'
#
loop_
_entity.id
_entity.type
_entity.pdbx_description
1 polymer ?
#
loop_
_entity_poly.entity_id
_entity_poly.type
_entity_poly.pdbx_seq_one_letter_code
_entity_poly.pdbx_strand_id
1 'polypeptide(L)'
;MRRLLFKKSTILAILTVGFCVLAFQLYRIYQDTQTKLAQTRSRLIEQNLVTFEKVRLNPHPHKSFAQIIQNTSDTRDLTYYQDSYFAATGGGLLQLSREGKKQKHFTVLDGLPESDLTALAVFDAKLFIGTRTKGIVTFDGKEFMQFRFSECETQAVTIFLNDSGRLLVGTFNGGLLEFDGKVLREIKAENKTIKEINYLEKISATLYVGTFNNGLWIYESDVWKHFTTAEGLPSNRIVGVVKNNENLLVATDFGLSVLENEKFRTIKILT
;
A
#
# COMPACT_ATOMS: atom_id res chain seq x y z
N MET A 1 -72.38 -15.93 -8.29
CA MET A 1 -70.96 -16.26 -8.61
C MET A 1 -70.12 -15.09 -9.17
N ARG A 2 -70.65 -14.16 -9.99
CA ARG A 2 -69.86 -13.05 -10.60
C ARG A 2 -69.26 -12.00 -9.64
N ARG A 3 -69.89 -11.71 -8.48
CA ARG A 3 -69.38 -10.69 -7.51
C ARG A 3 -68.10 -11.09 -6.77
N LEU A 4 -67.84 -12.39 -6.58
CA LEU A 4 -66.64 -12.90 -5.89
C LEU A 4 -65.39 -12.86 -6.78
N LEU A 5 -65.56 -13.06 -8.10
CA LEU A 5 -64.47 -12.97 -9.08
C LEU A 5 -64.00 -11.52 -9.28
N PHE A 6 -64.93 -10.56 -9.27
CA PHE A 6 -64.61 -9.13 -9.38
C PHE A 6 -63.80 -8.60 -8.18
N LYS A 7 -64.11 -9.06 -6.95
CA LYS A 7 -63.35 -8.68 -5.75
C LYS A 7 -61.91 -9.23 -5.76
N LYS A 8 -61.71 -10.45 -6.26
CA LYS A 8 -60.37 -11.04 -6.39
C LYS A 8 -59.52 -10.33 -7.46
N SER A 9 -60.11 -9.91 -8.58
CA SER A 9 -59.37 -9.19 -9.62
C SER A 9 -58.96 -7.77 -9.19
N THR A 10 -59.80 -7.08 -8.40
CA THR A 10 -59.45 -5.76 -7.83
C THR A 10 -58.34 -5.86 -6.80
N ILE A 11 -58.38 -6.87 -5.91
CA ILE A 11 -57.30 -7.10 -4.94
C ILE A 11 -55.97 -7.42 -5.65
N LEU A 12 -56.01 -8.25 -6.69
CA LEU A 12 -54.81 -8.59 -7.47
C LEU A 12 -54.25 -7.35 -8.21
N ALA A 13 -55.12 -6.49 -8.74
CA ALA A 13 -54.72 -5.23 -9.38
C ALA A 13 -54.10 -4.23 -8.39
N ILE A 14 -54.63 -4.15 -7.17
CA ILE A 14 -54.06 -3.29 -6.12
C ILE A 14 -52.68 -3.81 -5.69
N LEU A 15 -52.51 -5.13 -5.56
CA LEU A 15 -51.22 -5.74 -5.23
C LEU A 15 -50.17 -5.54 -6.31
N THR A 16 -50.53 -5.67 -7.60
CA THR A 16 -49.59 -5.40 -8.70
C THR A 16 -49.21 -3.93 -8.78
N VAL A 17 -50.15 -3.00 -8.60
CA VAL A 17 -49.84 -1.56 -8.52
C VAL A 17 -48.93 -1.27 -7.33
N GLY A 18 -49.20 -1.84 -6.16
CA GLY A 18 -48.34 -1.71 -4.98
C GLY A 18 -46.92 -2.23 -5.22
N PHE A 19 -46.79 -3.38 -5.86
CA PHE A 19 -45.49 -3.95 -6.24
C PHE A 19 -44.74 -3.06 -7.25
N CYS A 20 -45.44 -2.53 -8.27
CA CYS A 20 -44.85 -1.60 -9.23
C CYS A 20 -44.37 -0.29 -8.57
N VAL A 21 -45.14 0.26 -7.62
CA VAL A 21 -44.73 1.45 -6.87
C VAL A 21 -43.51 1.16 -5.99
N LEU A 22 -43.47 0.02 -5.31
CA LEU A 22 -42.32 -0.40 -4.51
C LEU A 22 -41.07 -0.60 -5.39
N ALA A 23 -41.22 -1.30 -6.52
CA ALA A 23 -40.13 -1.52 -7.48
C ALA A 23 -39.62 -0.19 -8.05
N PHE A 24 -40.51 0.76 -8.34
CA PHE A 24 -40.13 2.09 -8.80
C PHE A 24 -39.40 2.90 -7.71
N GLN A 25 -39.84 2.83 -6.45
CA GLN A 25 -39.14 3.46 -5.32
C GLN A 25 -37.73 2.86 -5.12
N LEU A 26 -37.62 1.53 -5.15
CA LEU A 26 -36.33 0.83 -5.08
C LEU A 26 -35.42 1.22 -6.25
N TYR A 27 -35.97 1.34 -7.46
CA TYR A 27 -35.23 1.78 -8.63
C TYR A 27 -34.74 3.23 -8.48
N ARG A 28 -35.55 4.14 -7.94
CA ARG A 28 -35.12 5.52 -7.65
C ARG A 28 -34.02 5.57 -6.58
N ILE A 29 -34.15 4.79 -5.51
CA ILE A 29 -33.10 4.68 -4.47
C ILE A 29 -31.80 4.14 -5.07
N TYR A 30 -31.90 3.13 -5.93
CA TYR A 30 -30.74 2.57 -6.62
C TYR A 30 -30.06 3.63 -7.50
N GLN A 31 -30.82 4.36 -8.33
CA GLN A 31 -30.27 5.42 -9.19
C GLN A 31 -29.64 6.58 -8.39
N ASP A 32 -30.27 7.02 -7.31
CA ASP A 32 -29.72 8.05 -6.43
C ASP A 32 -28.43 7.59 -5.76
N THR A 33 -28.37 6.32 -5.32
CA THR A 33 -27.17 5.71 -4.74
C THR A 33 -26.03 5.64 -5.76
N GLN A 34 -26.32 5.25 -7.01
CA GLN A 34 -25.32 5.22 -8.08
C GLN A 34 -24.81 6.63 -8.41
N THR A 35 -25.69 7.64 -8.41
CA THR A 35 -25.32 9.03 -8.70
C THR A 35 -24.43 9.60 -7.59
N LYS A 36 -24.79 9.39 -6.32
CA LYS A 36 -23.98 9.78 -5.16
C LYS A 36 -22.63 9.08 -5.13
N LEU A 37 -22.60 7.78 -5.47
CA LEU A 37 -21.37 7.01 -5.58
C LEU A 37 -20.48 7.57 -6.70
N ALA A 38 -21.04 7.89 -7.86
CA ALA A 38 -20.30 8.47 -8.99
C ALA A 38 -19.75 9.87 -8.66
N GLN A 39 -20.52 10.72 -8.00
CA GLN A 39 -20.07 12.04 -7.54
C GLN A 39 -18.96 11.93 -6.50
N THR A 40 -19.12 11.02 -5.54
CA THR A 40 -18.10 10.76 -4.51
C THR A 40 -16.81 10.25 -5.16
N ARG A 41 -16.89 9.27 -6.07
CA ARG A 41 -15.75 8.77 -6.85
C ARG A 41 -15.06 9.87 -7.64
N SER A 42 -15.84 10.74 -8.31
CA SER A 42 -15.29 11.86 -9.08
C SER A 42 -14.51 12.83 -8.19
N ARG A 43 -15.07 13.19 -7.03
CA ARG A 43 -14.39 14.03 -6.03
C ARG A 43 -13.13 13.38 -5.46
N LEU A 44 -13.14 12.06 -5.25
CA LEU A 44 -11.97 11.31 -4.78
C LEU A 44 -10.86 11.34 -5.83
N ILE A 45 -11.19 11.14 -7.11
CA ILE A 45 -10.25 11.21 -8.23
C ILE A 45 -9.61 12.59 -8.33
N GLU A 46 -10.40 13.67 -8.24
CA GLU A 46 -9.89 15.05 -8.25
C GLU A 46 -8.91 15.33 -7.10
N GLN A 47 -9.07 14.65 -5.97
CA GLN A 47 -8.24 14.81 -4.79
C GLN A 47 -7.14 13.75 -4.65
N ASN A 48 -6.99 12.87 -5.65
CA ASN A 48 -6.12 11.70 -5.65
C ASN A 48 -6.28 10.84 -4.38
N LEU A 49 -7.51 10.73 -3.86
CA LEU A 49 -7.81 9.99 -2.64
C LEU A 49 -7.98 8.51 -2.94
N VAL A 50 -7.28 7.67 -2.17
CA VAL A 50 -7.39 6.22 -2.26
C VAL A 50 -8.29 5.72 -1.13
N THR A 51 -9.35 5.00 -1.50
CA THR A 51 -10.30 4.44 -0.53
C THR A 51 -9.82 3.10 0.01
N PHE A 52 -10.00 2.92 1.31
CA PHE A 52 -9.68 1.68 1.99
C PHE A 52 -10.66 1.40 3.14
N GLU A 53 -10.80 0.12 3.48
CA GLU A 53 -11.51 -0.35 4.66
C GLU A 53 -10.50 -0.88 5.69
N LYS A 54 -10.72 -0.59 6.98
CA LYS A 54 -9.94 -1.18 8.06
C LYS A 54 -10.64 -2.43 8.59
N VAL A 55 -10.01 -3.59 8.43
CA VAL A 55 -10.54 -4.89 8.88
C VAL A 55 -9.67 -5.45 9.99
N ARG A 56 -10.28 -5.73 11.14
CA ARG A 56 -9.61 -6.43 12.24
C ARG A 56 -9.34 -7.87 11.85
N LEU A 57 -8.11 -8.33 12.09
CA LEU A 57 -7.73 -9.71 11.84
C LEU A 57 -7.63 -10.46 13.17
N ASN A 58 -8.36 -11.57 13.24
CA ASN A 58 -8.38 -12.41 14.42
C ASN A 58 -7.47 -13.62 14.23
N PRO A 59 -6.76 -14.07 15.28
CA PRO A 59 -6.05 -15.34 15.25
C PRO A 59 -6.99 -16.51 14.95
N HIS A 60 -6.45 -17.58 14.37
CA HIS A 60 -7.25 -18.78 14.08
C HIS A 60 -7.66 -19.46 15.39
N PRO A 61 -8.96 -19.83 15.58
CA PRO A 61 -9.49 -20.31 16.88
C PRO A 61 -8.84 -21.60 17.42
N HIS A 62 -8.15 -22.35 16.57
CA HIS A 62 -7.50 -23.62 16.92
C HIS A 62 -5.97 -23.60 16.76
N LYS A 63 -5.33 -22.43 16.94
CA LYS A 63 -3.85 -22.29 16.85
C LYS A 63 -3.08 -23.30 17.74
N SER A 64 -3.68 -23.80 18.82
CA SER A 64 -3.04 -24.78 19.72
C SER A 64 -2.76 -26.15 19.07
N PHE A 65 -3.44 -26.49 17.97
CA PHE A 65 -3.32 -27.82 17.34
C PHE A 65 -2.43 -27.84 16.09
N ALA A 66 -1.98 -26.68 15.62
CA ALA A 66 -1.18 -26.57 14.40
C ALA A 66 -0.07 -25.53 14.56
N GLN A 67 1.14 -25.88 14.15
CA GLN A 67 2.27 -24.96 14.05
C GLN A 67 2.67 -24.82 12.58
N ILE A 68 2.79 -23.59 12.10
CA ILE A 68 3.40 -23.31 10.80
C ILE A 68 4.91 -23.18 11.00
N ILE A 69 5.67 -24.02 10.30
CA ILE A 69 7.12 -23.92 10.20
C ILE A 69 7.42 -23.38 8.81
N GLN A 70 7.75 -22.08 8.74
CA GLN A 70 8.15 -21.42 7.51
C GLN A 70 9.60 -20.95 7.63
N ASN A 71 10.30 -20.98 6.50
CA ASN A 71 11.64 -20.40 6.44
C ASN A 71 11.54 -18.88 6.67
N THR A 72 12.42 -18.38 7.52
CA THR A 72 12.50 -16.95 7.88
C THR A 72 13.91 -16.41 7.69
N SER A 73 14.76 -17.14 6.94
CA SER A 73 16.13 -16.74 6.63
C SER A 73 16.18 -15.50 5.73
N ASP A 74 15.12 -15.22 4.97
CA ASP A 74 15.01 -14.07 4.08
C ASP A 74 14.47 -12.84 4.81
N THR A 75 15.28 -12.24 5.69
CA THR A 75 14.91 -10.95 6.28
C THR A 75 14.97 -9.85 5.21
N ARG A 76 13.82 -9.23 4.93
CA ARG A 76 13.68 -8.18 3.90
C ARG A 76 13.70 -6.78 4.49
N ASP A 77 13.21 -6.64 5.71
CA ASP A 77 13.20 -5.40 6.44
C ASP A 77 13.27 -5.66 7.95
N LEU A 78 13.83 -4.71 8.69
CA LEU A 78 14.04 -4.78 10.13
C LEU A 78 13.76 -3.40 10.74
N THR A 79 12.84 -3.35 11.71
CA THR A 79 12.55 -2.12 12.45
C THR A 79 12.50 -2.37 13.95
N TYR A 80 12.63 -1.30 14.72
CA TYR A 80 12.57 -1.35 16.18
C TYR A 80 11.24 -0.80 16.68
N TYR A 81 10.51 -1.58 17.47
CA TYR A 81 9.16 -1.24 17.94
C TYR A 81 8.88 -1.88 19.30
N GLN A 82 8.34 -1.10 20.26
CA GLN A 82 7.96 -1.57 21.60
C GLN A 82 8.98 -2.51 22.27
N ASP A 83 10.23 -2.02 22.41
CA ASP A 83 11.33 -2.76 23.04
C ASP A 83 11.86 -4.02 22.32
N SER A 84 11.38 -4.31 21.12
CA SER A 84 11.82 -5.45 20.30
C SER A 84 12.23 -5.02 18.89
N TYR A 85 13.08 -5.81 18.26
CA TYR A 85 13.25 -5.75 16.81
C TYR A 85 12.18 -6.61 16.14
N PHE A 86 11.60 -6.09 15.06
CA PHE A 86 10.67 -6.80 14.21
C PHE A 86 11.27 -6.97 12.83
N ALA A 87 11.25 -8.19 12.31
CA ALA A 87 11.78 -8.52 10.99
C ALA A 87 10.67 -9.04 10.07
N ALA A 88 10.55 -8.44 8.89
CA ALA A 88 9.67 -8.91 7.83
C ALA A 88 10.41 -9.98 7.02
N THR A 89 9.76 -11.11 6.81
CA THR A 89 10.33 -12.27 6.11
C THR A 89 9.30 -12.87 5.14
N GLY A 90 9.71 -13.79 4.29
CA GLY A 90 8.78 -14.57 3.47
C GLY A 90 7.92 -15.57 4.27
N GLY A 91 8.27 -15.80 5.53
CA GLY A 91 7.59 -16.73 6.44
C GLY A 91 6.78 -16.06 7.54
N GLY A 92 6.58 -14.75 7.51
CA GLY A 92 5.82 -13.99 8.50
C GLY A 92 6.66 -12.96 9.25
N LEU A 93 6.12 -12.46 10.37
CA LEU A 93 6.75 -11.43 11.18
C LEU A 93 7.50 -12.07 12.33
N LEU A 94 8.81 -11.83 12.42
CA LEU A 94 9.61 -12.23 13.57
C LEU A 94 9.70 -11.09 14.58
N GLN A 95 9.54 -11.41 15.86
CA GLN A 95 9.88 -10.54 16.96
C GLN A 95 11.16 -11.08 17.61
N LEU A 96 12.17 -10.22 17.72
CA LEU A 96 13.47 -10.50 18.28
C LEU A 96 13.72 -9.59 19.50
N SER A 97 14.44 -10.09 20.51
CA SER A 97 14.91 -9.28 21.62
C SER A 97 15.97 -8.28 21.16
N ARG A 98 16.37 -7.34 22.04
CA ARG A 98 17.48 -6.40 21.77
C ARG A 98 18.80 -7.13 21.49
N GLU A 99 18.97 -8.33 22.02
CA GLU A 99 20.12 -9.22 21.80
C GLU A 99 19.96 -10.11 20.56
N GLY A 100 18.92 -9.91 19.76
CA GLY A 100 18.67 -10.66 18.52
C GLY A 100 18.07 -12.06 18.72
N LYS A 101 17.65 -12.43 19.93
CA LYS A 101 17.03 -13.73 20.18
C LYS A 101 15.58 -13.74 19.72
N LYS A 102 15.18 -14.76 18.97
CA LYS A 102 13.78 -14.96 18.56
C LYS A 102 12.87 -15.09 19.78
N GLN A 103 11.91 -14.17 19.91
CA GLN A 103 10.90 -14.15 20.97
C GLN A 103 9.56 -14.70 20.46
N LYS A 104 9.11 -14.25 19.29
CA LYS A 104 7.85 -14.68 18.67
C LYS A 104 7.96 -14.75 17.16
N HIS A 105 7.05 -15.52 16.56
CA HIS A 105 6.88 -15.62 15.11
C HIS A 105 5.39 -15.58 14.84
N PHE A 106 4.95 -14.50 14.21
CA PHE A 106 3.57 -14.30 13.81
C PHE A 106 3.39 -14.79 12.38
N THR A 107 2.36 -15.61 12.18
CA THR A 107 1.98 -16.21 10.91
C THR A 107 0.50 -15.93 10.61
N VAL A 108 -0.04 -16.52 9.55
CA VAL A 108 -1.48 -16.47 9.29
C VAL A 108 -2.33 -17.06 10.42
N LEU A 109 -1.79 -18.00 11.22
CA LEU A 109 -2.50 -18.53 12.40
C LEU A 109 -2.63 -17.50 13.52
N ASP A 110 -1.74 -16.51 13.55
CA ASP A 110 -1.73 -15.41 14.51
C ASP A 110 -2.61 -14.24 14.10
N GLY A 111 -3.24 -14.32 12.92
CA GLY A 111 -4.08 -13.27 12.38
C GLY A 111 -3.38 -12.41 11.34
N LEU A 112 -2.18 -12.73 10.86
CA LEU A 112 -1.69 -12.09 9.62
C LEU A 112 -2.54 -12.54 8.42
N PRO A 113 -2.80 -11.67 7.43
CA PRO A 113 -3.59 -12.05 6.25
C PRO A 113 -2.76 -12.88 5.25
N GLU A 114 -1.43 -12.77 5.30
CA GLU A 114 -0.46 -13.61 4.61
C GLU A 114 0.89 -13.62 5.33
N SER A 115 1.76 -14.58 5.01
CA SER A 115 3.11 -14.68 5.57
C SER A 115 4.17 -13.92 4.77
N ASP A 116 3.93 -13.56 3.50
CA ASP A 116 4.95 -12.94 2.64
C ASP A 116 5.06 -11.43 2.90
N LEU A 117 5.87 -11.04 3.89
CA LEU A 117 6.01 -9.65 4.32
C LEU A 117 7.17 -8.96 3.60
N THR A 118 7.00 -7.70 3.23
CA THR A 118 7.91 -7.01 2.31
C THR A 118 8.61 -5.80 2.91
N ALA A 119 7.94 -5.06 3.80
CA ALA A 119 8.44 -3.82 4.37
C ALA A 119 7.88 -3.59 5.77
N LEU A 120 8.59 -2.82 6.59
CA LEU A 120 8.19 -2.42 7.94
C LEU A 120 8.42 -0.93 8.14
N ALA A 121 7.54 -0.29 8.91
CA ALA A 121 7.76 1.05 9.41
C ALA A 121 7.04 1.24 10.74
N VAL A 122 7.57 2.10 11.61
CA VAL A 122 6.84 2.58 12.77
C VAL A 122 6.25 3.93 12.44
N PHE A 123 4.94 4.05 12.56
CA PHE A 123 4.21 5.29 12.31
C PHE A 123 2.99 5.35 13.24
N ASP A 124 2.70 6.54 13.79
CA ASP A 124 1.57 6.76 14.72
C ASP A 124 1.46 5.70 15.84
N ALA A 125 2.61 5.44 16.50
CA ALA A 125 2.76 4.45 17.57
C ALA A 125 2.35 3.01 17.20
N LYS A 126 2.28 2.67 15.91
CA LYS A 126 1.96 1.33 15.40
C LYS A 126 3.05 0.84 14.46
N LEU A 127 3.20 -0.47 14.39
CA LEU A 127 4.02 -1.13 13.38
C LEU A 127 3.18 -1.30 12.11
N PHE A 128 3.58 -0.64 11.04
CA PHE A 128 3.08 -0.84 9.69
C PHE A 128 3.88 -1.95 9.02
N ILE A 129 3.15 -2.83 8.34
CA ILE A 129 3.65 -4.06 7.75
C ILE A 129 3.16 -4.10 6.30
N GLY A 130 4.10 -4.14 5.38
CA GLY A 130 3.87 -4.30 3.96
C GLY A 130 3.71 -5.77 3.67
N THR A 131 2.74 -6.10 2.84
CA THR A 131 2.48 -7.46 2.39
C THR A 131 2.63 -7.51 0.87
N ARG A 132 3.05 -8.66 0.35
CA ARG A 132 3.18 -8.91 -1.08
C ARG A 132 1.87 -8.77 -1.84
N THR A 133 0.75 -9.22 -1.25
CA THR A 133 -0.54 -9.27 -1.96
C THR A 133 -1.74 -8.79 -1.14
N LYS A 134 -1.57 -8.39 0.12
CA LYS A 134 -2.70 -8.06 1.02
C LYS A 134 -2.71 -6.60 1.49
N GLY A 135 -1.93 -5.73 0.86
CA GLY A 135 -1.83 -4.31 1.18
C GLY A 135 -1.03 -4.06 2.46
N ILE A 136 -1.55 -3.15 3.28
CA ILE A 136 -0.94 -2.72 4.54
C ILE A 136 -1.61 -3.44 5.70
N VAL A 137 -0.82 -3.93 6.62
CA VAL A 137 -1.27 -4.42 7.93
C VAL A 137 -0.64 -3.53 9.00
N THR A 138 -1.39 -3.24 10.06
CA THR A 138 -0.88 -2.53 11.23
C THR A 138 -0.94 -3.42 12.45
N PHE A 139 0.03 -3.29 13.34
CA PHE A 139 0.14 -4.02 14.59
C PHE A 139 0.39 -3.05 15.74
N ASP A 140 -0.47 -3.07 16.76
CA ASP A 140 -0.37 -2.18 17.93
C ASP A 140 0.38 -2.82 19.11
N GLY A 141 0.93 -4.03 18.93
CA GLY A 141 1.52 -4.85 20.00
C GLY A 141 0.62 -5.98 20.48
N LYS A 142 -0.68 -5.93 20.14
CA LYS A 142 -1.68 -6.94 20.52
C LYS A 142 -2.49 -7.45 19.34
N GLU A 143 -2.95 -6.55 18.47
CA GLU A 143 -3.91 -6.85 17.41
C GLU A 143 -3.41 -6.42 16.03
N PHE A 144 -3.80 -7.21 15.02
CA PHE A 144 -3.56 -6.88 13.62
C PHE A 144 -4.79 -6.25 12.98
N MET A 145 -4.56 -5.18 12.21
CA MET A 145 -5.58 -4.45 11.47
C MET A 145 -5.13 -4.29 10.01
N GLN A 146 -5.89 -4.84 9.07
CA GLN A 146 -5.63 -4.76 7.63
C GLN A 146 -6.27 -3.53 7.01
N PHE A 147 -5.55 -2.84 6.13
CA PHE A 147 -6.09 -1.84 5.22
C PHE A 147 -6.38 -2.53 3.89
N ARG A 148 -7.66 -2.74 3.59
CA ARG A 148 -8.13 -3.30 2.33
C ARG A 148 -8.44 -2.17 1.37
N PHE A 149 -7.60 -1.99 0.36
CA PHE A 149 -7.86 -1.03 -0.70
C PHE A 149 -9.05 -1.48 -1.55
N SER A 150 -9.91 -0.53 -1.92
CA SER A 150 -11.09 -0.80 -2.75
C SER A 150 -10.71 -1.16 -4.20
N GLU A 151 -9.52 -0.72 -4.64
CA GLU A 151 -8.97 -1.00 -5.97
C GLU A 151 -7.88 -2.06 -5.86
N CYS A 152 -8.13 -3.23 -6.44
CA CYS A 152 -7.36 -4.46 -6.23
C CYS A 152 -5.87 -4.34 -6.68
N GLU A 153 -5.55 -3.39 -7.56
CA GLU A 153 -4.21 -3.22 -8.13
C GLU A 153 -3.16 -2.70 -7.11
N THR A 154 -3.58 -2.13 -5.99
CA THR A 154 -2.70 -1.42 -5.03
C THR A 154 -2.05 -2.31 -3.95
N GLN A 155 -2.21 -3.65 -4.02
CA GLN A 155 -2.00 -4.48 -2.83
C GLN A 155 -0.56 -4.84 -2.51
N ALA A 156 0.37 -4.77 -3.47
CA ALA A 156 1.77 -5.09 -3.21
C ALA A 156 2.48 -3.85 -2.65
N VAL A 157 2.68 -3.82 -1.34
CA VAL A 157 3.50 -2.79 -0.69
C VAL A 157 4.96 -3.21 -0.83
N THR A 158 5.81 -2.31 -1.30
CA THR A 158 7.23 -2.61 -1.58
C THR A 158 8.16 -1.95 -0.57
N ILE A 159 7.81 -0.76 -0.09
CA ILE A 159 8.63 0.01 0.84
C ILE A 159 7.77 1.01 1.61
N PHE A 160 8.19 1.34 2.82
CA PHE A 160 7.67 2.47 3.58
C PHE A 160 8.77 3.48 3.84
N LEU A 161 8.40 4.76 3.89
CA LEU A 161 9.26 5.83 4.38
C LEU A 161 8.47 6.70 5.36
N ASN A 162 8.87 6.71 6.62
CA ASN A 162 8.30 7.63 7.60
C ASN A 162 8.98 9.00 7.44
N ASP A 163 8.19 9.99 7.03
CA ASP A 163 8.64 11.36 6.79
C ASP A 163 7.91 12.32 7.74
N SER A 164 8.36 12.39 9.00
CA SER A 164 8.01 13.42 9.99
C SER A 164 6.53 13.83 10.00
N GLY A 165 5.64 12.87 10.26
CA GLY A 165 4.20 13.12 10.38
C GLY A 165 3.35 12.59 9.21
N ARG A 166 4.00 12.05 8.18
CA ARG A 166 3.36 11.26 7.11
C ARG A 166 4.14 9.98 6.86
N LEU A 167 3.43 8.96 6.38
CA LEU A 167 4.01 7.72 5.93
C LEU A 167 3.87 7.64 4.41
N LEU A 168 5.00 7.64 3.71
CA LEU A 168 5.00 7.33 2.29
C LEU A 168 4.98 5.80 2.12
N VAL A 169 4.15 5.35 1.19
CA VAL A 169 3.96 3.94 0.87
C VAL A 169 4.27 3.74 -0.60
N GLY A 170 5.39 3.06 -0.85
CA GLY A 170 5.71 2.55 -2.18
C GLY A 170 4.88 1.31 -2.47
N THR A 171 4.28 1.25 -3.64
CA THR A 171 3.57 0.06 -4.12
C THR A 171 4.04 -0.36 -5.49
N PHE A 172 3.83 -1.63 -5.84
CA PHE A 172 4.23 -2.14 -7.15
C PHE A 172 3.32 -1.61 -8.27
N ASN A 173 2.00 -1.58 -8.09
CA ASN A 173 1.07 -1.15 -9.15
C ASN A 173 0.16 0.02 -8.74
N GLY A 174 0.04 0.28 -7.44
CA GLY A 174 -0.87 1.28 -6.86
C GLY A 174 -0.34 2.71 -6.81
N GLY A 175 0.89 2.95 -7.29
CA GLY A 175 1.51 4.27 -7.22
C GLY A 175 2.35 4.51 -5.96
N LEU A 176 2.85 5.73 -5.84
CA LEU A 176 3.39 6.28 -4.60
C LEU A 176 2.24 6.88 -3.80
N LEU A 177 2.05 6.41 -2.56
CA LEU A 177 0.96 6.85 -1.70
C LEU A 177 1.50 7.60 -0.48
N GLU A 178 0.73 8.53 0.05
CA GLU A 178 0.96 9.27 1.28
C GLU A 178 -0.17 8.95 2.26
N PHE A 179 0.18 8.61 3.49
CA PHE A 179 -0.74 8.38 4.59
C PHE A 179 -0.49 9.34 5.75
N ASP A 180 -1.49 10.13 6.11
CA ASP A 180 -1.42 11.12 7.21
C ASP A 180 -1.92 10.56 8.57
N GLY A 181 -2.21 9.26 8.65
CA GLY A 181 -2.85 8.61 9.80
C GLY A 181 -4.37 8.41 9.64
N LYS A 182 -5.01 9.17 8.74
CA LYS A 182 -6.46 9.13 8.49
C LYS A 182 -6.79 8.88 7.03
N VAL A 183 -6.08 9.54 6.13
CA VAL A 183 -6.36 9.62 4.70
C VAL A 183 -5.16 9.10 3.92
N LEU A 184 -5.44 8.38 2.84
CA LEU A 184 -4.44 7.92 1.88
C LEU A 184 -4.59 8.70 0.58
N ARG A 185 -3.49 9.27 0.07
CA ARG A 185 -3.44 10.04 -1.17
C ARG A 185 -2.40 9.49 -2.12
N GLU A 186 -2.68 9.47 -3.41
CA GLU A 186 -1.68 9.17 -4.42
C GLU A 186 -0.87 10.43 -4.74
N ILE A 187 0.44 10.32 -4.66
CA ILE A 187 1.39 11.32 -5.14
C ILE A 187 1.67 11.02 -6.62
N LYS A 188 1.39 11.99 -7.48
CA LYS A 188 1.61 11.93 -8.93
C LYS A 188 2.74 12.85 -9.35
N ALA A 189 3.57 12.40 -10.29
CA ALA A 189 4.52 13.26 -10.98
C ALA A 189 3.86 13.79 -12.26
N GLU A 190 3.64 15.11 -12.35
CA GLU A 190 3.05 15.74 -13.55
C GLU A 190 1.73 15.08 -14.00
N ASN A 191 0.82 14.80 -13.05
CA ASN A 191 -0.44 14.06 -13.26
C ASN A 191 -0.29 12.59 -13.70
N LYS A 192 0.93 12.01 -13.65
CA LYS A 192 1.18 10.60 -13.93
C LYS A 192 1.42 9.81 -12.65
N THR A 193 0.83 8.63 -12.58
CA THR A 193 1.08 7.64 -11.52
C THR A 193 2.50 7.09 -11.66
N ILE A 194 3.30 7.18 -10.60
CA ILE A 194 4.62 6.53 -10.54
C ILE A 194 4.43 5.09 -10.06
N LYS A 195 4.47 4.12 -10.98
CA LYS A 195 4.32 2.70 -10.65
C LYS A 195 5.66 2.04 -10.34
N GLU A 196 5.57 0.82 -9.83
CA GLU A 196 6.69 -0.08 -9.53
C GLU A 196 7.71 0.55 -8.58
N ILE A 197 7.23 1.19 -7.52
CA ILE A 197 8.11 1.83 -6.53
C ILE A 197 8.97 0.74 -5.91
N ASN A 198 10.29 0.89 -6.00
CA ASN A 198 11.26 -0.08 -5.49
C ASN A 198 12.09 0.52 -4.34
N TYR A 199 12.25 1.83 -4.33
CA TYR A 199 13.05 2.52 -3.33
C TYR A 199 12.48 3.92 -3.03
N LEU A 200 12.53 4.33 -1.77
CA LEU A 200 12.12 5.65 -1.30
C LEU A 200 13.16 6.14 -0.30
N GLU A 201 13.59 7.38 -0.47
CA GLU A 201 14.49 8.05 0.47
C GLU A 201 14.20 9.54 0.46
N LYS A 202 14.31 10.19 1.62
CA LYS A 202 14.19 11.65 1.71
C LYS A 202 15.42 12.23 2.35
N ILE A 203 16.14 13.05 1.58
CA ILE A 203 17.35 13.71 2.03
C ILE A 203 17.06 15.21 2.07
N SER A 204 17.03 15.79 3.27
CA SER A 204 16.62 17.18 3.48
C SER A 204 15.17 17.42 2.99
N ALA A 205 14.98 18.30 2.00
CA ALA A 205 13.67 18.59 1.42
C ALA A 205 13.37 17.77 0.15
N THR A 206 14.32 16.95 -0.30
CA THR A 206 14.27 16.27 -1.60
C THR A 206 13.82 14.82 -1.41
N LEU A 207 12.76 14.44 -2.11
CA LEU A 207 12.25 13.08 -2.14
C LEU A 207 12.80 12.35 -3.36
N TYR A 208 13.43 11.20 -3.14
CA TYR A 208 13.94 10.31 -4.16
C TYR A 208 13.04 9.09 -4.25
N VAL A 209 12.52 8.84 -5.46
CA VAL A 209 11.60 7.75 -5.75
C VAL A 209 12.23 6.87 -6.81
N GLY A 210 12.84 5.78 -6.37
CA GLY A 210 13.41 4.77 -7.23
C GLY A 210 12.35 3.75 -7.65
N THR A 211 12.35 3.38 -8.93
CA THR A 211 11.39 2.41 -9.47
C THR A 211 12.08 1.11 -9.91
N PHE A 212 11.29 0.07 -10.15
CA PHE A 212 11.78 -1.23 -10.57
C PHE A 212 12.27 -1.23 -12.02
N ASN A 213 11.62 -0.47 -12.92
CA ASN A 213 11.99 -0.46 -14.34
C ASN A 213 11.81 0.90 -15.05
N ASN A 214 11.60 1.98 -14.29
CA ASN A 214 11.35 3.31 -14.84
C ASN A 214 12.25 4.40 -14.22
N GLY A 215 13.46 4.02 -13.81
CA GLY A 215 14.49 4.94 -13.36
C GLY A 215 14.19 5.64 -12.02
N LEU A 216 14.82 6.80 -11.85
CA LEU A 216 14.78 7.61 -10.63
C LEU A 216 13.95 8.87 -10.86
N TRP A 217 12.97 9.08 -10.01
CA TRP A 217 12.23 10.33 -9.91
C TRP A 217 12.73 11.13 -8.71
N ILE A 218 12.95 12.43 -8.89
CA ILE A 218 13.40 13.35 -7.84
C ILE A 218 12.36 14.45 -7.72
N TYR A 219 11.81 14.62 -6.53
CA TYR A 219 10.88 15.72 -6.22
C TYR A 219 11.58 16.71 -5.29
N GLU A 220 11.75 17.93 -5.79
CA GLU A 220 12.40 19.03 -5.09
C GLU A 220 11.72 20.34 -5.45
N SER A 221 11.37 21.14 -4.44
CA SER A 221 10.80 22.49 -4.64
C SER A 221 9.62 22.52 -5.63
N ASP A 222 8.66 21.59 -5.45
CA ASP A 222 7.46 21.42 -6.29
C ASP A 222 7.72 21.02 -7.75
N VAL A 223 8.94 20.60 -8.07
CA VAL A 223 9.33 20.15 -9.41
C VAL A 223 9.71 18.67 -9.37
N TRP A 224 9.18 17.90 -10.32
CA TRP A 224 9.61 16.54 -10.59
C TRP A 224 10.69 16.54 -11.67
N LYS A 225 11.78 15.81 -11.41
CA LYS A 225 12.77 15.42 -12.41
C LYS A 225 12.75 13.91 -12.57
N HIS A 226 12.96 13.43 -13.78
CA HIS A 226 12.97 12.00 -14.10
C HIS A 226 14.24 11.66 -14.85
N PHE A 227 14.94 10.63 -14.37
CA PHE A 227 16.17 10.14 -14.94
C PHE A 227 16.05 8.66 -15.23
N THR A 228 16.49 8.27 -16.41
CA THR A 228 16.50 6.92 -16.96
C THR A 228 17.89 6.60 -17.52
N THR A 229 18.02 5.45 -18.18
CA THR A 229 19.20 5.11 -18.98
C THR A 229 19.49 6.14 -20.08
N ALA A 230 18.50 6.92 -20.54
CA ALA A 230 18.72 8.00 -21.51
C ALA A 230 19.58 9.14 -20.92
N GLU A 231 19.50 9.36 -19.61
CA GLU A 231 20.29 10.35 -18.86
C GLU A 231 21.59 9.75 -18.30
N GLY A 232 21.92 8.49 -18.64
CA GLY A 232 23.16 7.83 -18.27
C GLY A 232 23.09 6.92 -17.05
N LEU A 233 21.89 6.65 -16.50
CA LEU A 233 21.77 5.62 -15.46
C LEU A 233 22.25 4.27 -16.02
N PRO A 234 23.02 3.47 -15.25
CA PRO A 234 23.44 2.16 -15.72
C PRO A 234 22.26 1.19 -15.94
N SER A 235 21.22 1.29 -15.11
CA SER A 235 19.97 0.55 -15.25
C SER A 235 18.79 1.38 -14.70
N ASN A 236 17.59 1.15 -15.24
CA ASN A 236 16.36 1.78 -14.77
C ASN A 236 15.85 1.19 -13.45
N ARG A 237 16.43 0.09 -12.96
CA ARG A 237 16.09 -0.47 -11.66
C ARG A 237 16.91 0.19 -10.57
N ILE A 238 16.25 0.99 -9.74
CA ILE A 238 16.89 1.75 -8.65
C ILE A 238 16.76 0.99 -7.35
N VAL A 239 17.89 0.64 -6.72
CA VAL A 239 17.93 -0.14 -5.47
C VAL A 239 18.42 0.67 -4.28
N GLY A 240 18.95 1.87 -4.50
CA GLY A 240 19.37 2.76 -3.42
C GLY A 240 19.81 4.13 -3.91
N VAL A 241 19.69 5.12 -3.06
CA VAL A 241 20.15 6.49 -3.29
C VAL A 241 20.82 6.99 -2.02
N VAL A 242 22.00 7.59 -2.16
CA VAL A 242 22.69 8.21 -1.03
C VAL A 242 23.32 9.52 -1.49
N LYS A 243 23.32 10.51 -0.60
CA LYS A 243 24.02 11.79 -0.85
C LYS A 243 25.36 11.77 -0.13
N ASN A 244 26.43 12.01 -0.88
CA ASN A 244 27.79 12.18 -0.35
C ASN A 244 28.27 13.61 -0.69
N ASN A 245 28.23 14.51 0.29
CA ASN A 245 28.44 15.94 0.11
C ASN A 245 27.48 16.53 -0.95
N GLU A 246 28.00 17.03 -2.07
CA GLU A 246 27.22 17.56 -3.18
C GLU A 246 26.80 16.48 -4.20
N ASN A 247 27.39 15.28 -4.11
CA ASN A 247 27.17 14.22 -5.08
C ASN A 247 25.98 13.34 -4.68
N LEU A 248 25.11 13.07 -5.65
CA LEU A 248 24.07 12.05 -5.52
C LEU A 248 24.57 10.74 -6.12
N LEU A 249 24.72 9.72 -5.28
CA LEU A 249 25.09 8.37 -5.68
C LEU A 249 23.81 7.53 -5.81
N VAL A 250 23.67 6.83 -6.93
CA VAL A 250 22.52 5.99 -7.23
C VAL A 250 23.00 4.57 -7.49
N ALA A 251 22.42 3.62 -6.77
CA ALA A 251 22.66 2.21 -6.93
C ALA A 251 21.61 1.59 -7.85
N THR A 252 22.08 0.82 -8.82
CA THR A 252 21.26 0.12 -9.81
C THR A 252 21.71 -1.32 -9.97
N ASP A 253 20.92 -2.16 -10.65
CA ASP A 253 21.30 -3.55 -10.95
C ASP A 253 22.64 -3.66 -11.71
N PHE A 254 23.04 -2.61 -12.44
CA PHE A 254 24.29 -2.58 -13.23
C PHE A 254 25.35 -1.64 -12.65
N GLY A 255 25.32 -1.44 -11.32
CA GLY A 255 26.36 -0.76 -10.56
C GLY A 255 25.95 0.63 -10.05
N LEU A 256 26.94 1.35 -9.53
CA LEU A 256 26.78 2.68 -8.94
C LEU A 256 27.01 3.76 -10.01
N SER A 257 26.21 4.82 -9.98
CA SER A 257 26.43 6.04 -10.75
C SER A 257 26.37 7.28 -9.86
N VAL A 258 27.01 8.35 -10.31
CA VAL A 258 26.92 9.68 -9.69
C VAL A 258 26.20 10.63 -10.63
N LEU A 259 25.33 11.48 -10.08
CA LEU A 259 24.70 12.57 -10.82
C LEU A 259 25.67 13.76 -10.90
N GLU A 260 26.11 14.09 -12.12
CA GLU A 260 26.98 15.23 -12.44
C GLU A 260 26.33 16.03 -13.58
N ASN A 261 25.97 17.30 -13.36
CA ASN A 261 25.36 18.18 -14.37
C ASN A 261 24.12 17.57 -15.06
N GLU A 262 23.14 17.08 -14.29
CA GLU A 262 21.92 16.44 -14.79
C GLU A 262 22.16 15.17 -15.63
N LYS A 263 23.36 14.58 -15.56
CA LYS A 263 23.69 13.30 -16.21
C LYS A 263 24.32 12.33 -15.23
N PHE A 264 24.06 11.06 -15.41
CA PHE A 264 24.66 10.00 -14.62
C PHE A 264 25.95 9.51 -15.26
N ARG A 265 26.97 9.37 -14.43
CA ARG A 265 28.25 8.76 -14.79
C ARG A 265 28.48 7.52 -13.93
N THR A 266 28.69 6.37 -14.57
CA THR A 266 29.00 5.12 -13.87
C THR A 266 30.32 5.23 -13.12
N ILE A 267 30.33 4.79 -11.87
CA ILE A 267 31.54 4.66 -11.06
C ILE A 267 32.14 3.28 -11.36
N LYS A 268 33.30 3.28 -12.02
CA LYS A 268 34.09 2.05 -12.17
C LYS A 268 34.79 1.77 -10.85
N ILE A 269 34.37 0.72 -10.15
CA ILE A 269 35.13 0.21 -9.01
C ILE A 269 36.29 -0.57 -9.64
N LEU A 270 37.50 -0.02 -9.56
CA LEU A 270 38.71 -0.74 -9.94
C LEU A 270 38.86 -1.91 -8.98
N THR A 271 38.64 -3.12 -9.49
CA THR A 271 38.98 -4.38 -8.81
C THR A 271 40.45 -4.70 -8.98
#